data_AF-A0A4P9Z4L5-F1
#
_entry.id   AF-A0A4P9Z4L5-F1
#
_cell.length_a   1.000
_cell.length_b   1.000
_cell.length_c   1.000
_cell.angle_alpha   90.00
_cell.angle_beta   90.00
_cell.angle_gamma   90.00
#
_symmetry.space_group_name_H-M   'P 1'
#
loop_
_entity.id
_entity.type
_entity.pdbx_description
1 polymer ?
#
loop_
_entity_poly.entity_id
_entity_poly.type
_entity_poly.pdbx_seq_one_letter_code
_entity_poly.pdbx_strand_id
1 'polypeptide(L)'
;GPSCSGKTTLGRALTRILPRCSLINQDNFYKPDSEIPVDPATGLDNWDTPDALDFPRFIAAIEEASAREKPDLLSALKAHASNAHLPTPPTEQLTQGAIMDDDAVDDQLIDELRLQYASALAGHRFVVVDGFLLFTHPEIVSRLDVRIFVTASRETLKRRRESRVGYITVEGFWQDPPGYFDRIVWPNFVLHH
;
A
#
# COMPACT_ATOMS: atom_id res chain seq x y z
N GLY A 1 -9.39 3.89 0.11
CA GLY A 1 -9.23 5.33 0.40
C GLY A 1 -8.50 6.00 -0.75
N PRO A 2 -8.74 7.28 -1.07
CA PRO A 2 -8.24 7.91 -2.30
C PRO A 2 -6.72 7.84 -2.47
N SER A 3 -6.25 7.94 -3.71
CA SER A 3 -4.82 8.14 -4.00
C SER A 3 -4.30 9.37 -3.24
N CYS A 4 -3.07 9.33 -2.72
CA CYS A 4 -2.44 10.39 -1.90
C CYS A 4 -3.07 10.67 -0.51
N SER A 5 -3.95 9.80 0.02
CA SER A 5 -4.54 10.03 1.35
C SER A 5 -3.63 9.69 2.53
N GLY A 6 -2.52 8.97 2.32
CA GLY A 6 -1.57 8.55 3.38
C GLY A 6 -1.69 7.07 3.79
N LYS A 7 -2.36 6.24 2.99
CA LYS A 7 -2.56 4.81 3.27
C LYS A 7 -1.24 4.03 3.38
N THR A 8 -0.31 4.23 2.45
CA THR A 8 0.98 3.52 2.44
C THR A 8 1.83 3.86 3.65
N THR A 9 1.87 5.13 4.06
CA THR A 9 2.50 5.56 5.32
C THR A 9 1.88 4.84 6.52
N LEU A 10 0.55 4.78 6.60
CA LEU A 10 -0.14 4.04 7.67
C LEU A 10 0.18 2.54 7.62
N GLY A 11 0.18 1.93 6.43
CA GLY A 11 0.48 0.51 6.23
C GLY A 11 1.90 0.16 6.69
N ARG A 12 2.89 0.98 6.36
CA ARG A 12 4.28 0.83 6.82
C ARG A 12 4.42 1.07 8.32
N ALA A 13 3.73 2.05 8.89
CA ALA A 13 3.73 2.24 10.35
C ALA A 13 3.16 1.00 11.06
N LEU A 14 2.09 0.40 10.53
CA LEU A 14 1.50 -0.82 11.09
C LEU A 14 2.45 -2.02 11.01
N THR A 15 3.25 -2.19 9.95
CA THR A 15 4.23 -3.29 9.90
C THR A 15 5.33 -3.16 10.96
N ARG A 16 5.63 -1.94 11.41
CA ARG A 16 6.59 -1.68 12.48
C ARG A 16 6.01 -1.95 13.88
N ILE A 17 4.69 -1.82 14.04
CA ILE A 17 3.98 -2.02 15.32
C ILE A 17 3.53 -3.48 15.49
N LEU A 18 2.94 -4.08 14.44
CA LEU A 18 2.24 -5.37 14.52
C LEU A 18 3.21 -6.55 14.43
N PRO A 19 3.05 -7.59 15.26
CA PRO A 19 3.92 -8.76 15.18
C PRO A 19 3.59 -9.66 13.98
N ARG A 20 4.58 -10.33 13.38
CA ARG A 20 4.35 -11.26 12.25
C ARG A 20 3.54 -10.62 11.12
N CYS A 21 3.85 -9.35 10.82
CA CYS A 21 3.13 -8.59 9.83
C CYS A 21 3.73 -8.78 8.42
N SER A 22 2.88 -8.85 7.40
CA SER A 22 3.23 -8.59 6.01
C SER A 22 2.46 -7.36 5.50
N LEU A 23 3.01 -6.70 4.50
CA LEU A 23 2.33 -5.63 3.76
C LEU A 23 2.22 -6.06 2.31
N ILE A 24 1.03 -5.97 1.75
CA ILE A 24 0.76 -6.14 0.33
C ILE A 24 0.23 -4.81 -0.18
N ASN A 25 0.95 -4.22 -1.14
CA ASN A 25 0.56 -2.97 -1.78
C ASN A 25 -0.08 -3.26 -3.14
N GLN A 26 -1.30 -2.78 -3.36
CA GLN A 26 -2.04 -2.88 -4.61
C GLN A 26 -1.27 -2.29 -5.80
N ASP A 27 -0.43 -1.27 -5.57
CA ASP A 27 0.37 -0.64 -6.63
C ASP A 27 1.39 -1.63 -7.26
N ASN A 28 1.73 -2.74 -6.59
CA ASN A 28 2.60 -3.79 -7.15
C ASN A 28 1.90 -4.71 -8.16
N PHE A 29 0.62 -4.45 -8.45
CA PHE A 29 -0.23 -5.28 -9.29
C PHE A 29 -0.83 -4.48 -10.45
N TYR A 30 -0.20 -3.36 -10.84
CA TYR A 30 -0.52 -2.72 -12.11
C TYR A 30 -0.14 -3.63 -13.27
N LYS A 31 -0.93 -3.55 -14.34
CA LYS A 31 -0.57 -4.12 -15.63
C LYS A 31 0.64 -3.38 -16.24
N PRO A 32 1.30 -3.97 -17.25
CA PRO A 32 2.32 -3.26 -18.03
C PRO A 32 1.75 -1.98 -18.64
N ASP A 33 2.60 -0.97 -18.85
CA ASP A 33 2.22 0.35 -19.37
C ASP A 33 1.44 0.24 -20.70
N SER A 34 1.86 -0.68 -21.57
CA SER A 34 1.17 -0.99 -22.84
C SER A 34 -0.26 -1.56 -22.71
N GLU A 35 -0.65 -2.04 -21.53
CA GLU A 35 -1.97 -2.59 -21.23
C GLU A 35 -2.83 -1.66 -20.36
N ILE A 36 -2.32 -0.49 -20.00
CA ILE A 36 -3.09 0.50 -19.23
C ILE A 36 -4.21 1.07 -20.11
N PRO A 37 -5.47 1.06 -19.62
CA PRO A 37 -6.60 1.51 -20.41
C PRO A 37 -6.53 3.03 -20.64
N VAL A 38 -6.84 3.48 -21.86
CA VAL A 38 -6.96 4.91 -22.17
C VAL A 38 -8.38 5.38 -21.85
N ASP A 39 -8.50 6.46 -21.10
CA ASP A 39 -9.80 7.09 -20.85
C ASP A 39 -10.36 7.72 -22.14
N PRO A 40 -11.56 7.32 -22.60
CA PRO A 40 -12.09 7.76 -23.89
C PRO A 40 -12.47 9.24 -23.93
N ALA A 41 -12.75 9.86 -22.77
CA ALA A 41 -13.16 11.26 -22.71
C ALA A 41 -11.95 12.22 -22.78
N THR A 42 -10.81 11.81 -22.25
CA THR A 42 -9.63 12.66 -22.10
C THR A 42 -8.47 12.26 -23.01
N GLY A 43 -8.45 11.01 -23.50
CA GLY A 43 -7.37 10.43 -24.29
C GLY A 43 -6.09 10.16 -23.49
N LEU A 44 -6.20 10.07 -22.16
CA LEU A 44 -5.05 9.84 -21.26
C LEU A 44 -5.07 8.40 -20.70
N ASP A 45 -3.89 7.84 -20.45
CA ASP A 45 -3.75 6.55 -19.76
C ASP A 45 -4.39 6.64 -18.37
N ASN A 46 -5.37 5.79 -18.08
CA ASN A 46 -6.11 5.77 -16.84
C ASN A 46 -5.53 4.72 -15.90
N TRP A 47 -4.64 5.18 -15.02
CA TRP A 47 -4.07 4.34 -13.96
C TRP A 47 -5.01 4.16 -12.76
N ASP A 48 -6.06 4.97 -12.63
CA ASP A 48 -6.90 5.02 -11.42
C ASP A 48 -8.22 4.23 -11.56
N THR A 49 -8.27 3.24 -12.47
CA THR A 49 -9.41 2.37 -12.74
C THR A 49 -9.12 0.90 -12.39
N PRO A 50 -10.14 0.09 -12.02
CA PRO A 50 -9.96 -1.34 -11.81
C PRO A 50 -9.29 -2.08 -12.98
N ASP A 51 -9.55 -1.66 -14.21
CA ASP A 51 -9.01 -2.32 -15.41
C ASP A 51 -7.49 -2.16 -15.57
N ALA A 52 -6.86 -1.22 -14.84
CA ALA A 52 -5.41 -1.05 -14.82
C ALA A 52 -4.68 -2.08 -13.93
N LEU A 53 -5.42 -2.84 -13.11
CA LEU A 53 -4.86 -3.76 -12.11
C LEU A 53 -5.10 -5.23 -12.45
N ASP A 54 -4.15 -6.08 -12.09
CA ASP A 54 -4.27 -7.54 -12.09
C ASP A 54 -4.83 -8.03 -10.74
N PHE A 55 -6.16 -7.94 -10.61
CA PHE A 55 -6.89 -8.42 -9.43
C PHE A 55 -6.70 -9.92 -9.14
N PRO A 56 -6.72 -10.84 -10.13
CA PRO A 56 -6.45 -12.25 -9.88
C PRO A 56 -5.09 -12.48 -9.20
N ARG A 57 -4.02 -11.84 -9.70
CA ARG A 57 -2.69 -11.92 -9.07
C ARG A 57 -2.67 -11.28 -7.68
N PHE A 58 -3.38 -10.17 -7.50
CA PHE A 58 -3.46 -9.50 -6.21
C PHE A 58 -4.18 -10.35 -5.14
N ILE A 59 -5.29 -10.99 -5.51
CA ILE A 59 -6.04 -11.90 -4.63
C ILE A 59 -5.19 -13.11 -4.24
N ALA A 60 -4.49 -13.72 -5.20
CA ALA A 60 -3.59 -14.83 -4.94
C ALA A 60 -2.48 -14.45 -3.94
N ALA A 61 -1.93 -13.23 -4.04
CA ALA A 61 -0.93 -12.74 -3.10
C ALA A 61 -1.50 -12.55 -1.67
N ILE A 62 -2.74 -12.08 -1.54
CA ILE A 62 -3.42 -11.96 -0.23
C ILE A 62 -3.61 -13.33 0.41
N GLU A 63 -4.02 -14.33 -0.37
CA GLU A 63 -4.21 -15.70 0.11
C GLU A 63 -2.88 -16.35 0.53
N GLU A 64 -1.84 -16.21 -0.30
CA GLU A 64 -0.52 -16.74 0.02
C GLU A 64 0.02 -16.14 1.33
N ALA A 65 -0.07 -14.82 1.49
CA ALA A 65 0.40 -14.14 2.70
C ALA A 65 -0.38 -14.56 3.95
N SER A 66 -1.68 -14.85 3.80
CA SER A 66 -2.54 -15.31 4.88
C SER A 66 -2.20 -16.75 5.29
N ALA A 67 -1.77 -17.59 4.35
CA ALA A 67 -1.38 -18.97 4.60
C ALA A 67 0.04 -19.11 5.20
N ARG A 68 0.99 -18.27 4.78
CA ARG A 68 2.44 -18.43 5.05
C ARG A 68 2.82 -18.25 6.53
N GLU A 69 3.44 -19.26 7.13
CA GLU A 69 3.97 -19.16 8.49
C GLU A 69 5.19 -18.22 8.53
N LYS A 70 5.14 -17.20 9.40
CA LYS A 70 6.30 -16.36 9.74
C LYS A 70 6.70 -16.59 11.21
N PRO A 71 8.02 -16.61 11.52
CA PRO A 71 8.48 -16.72 12.89
C PRO A 71 7.93 -15.58 13.74
N ASP A 72 7.56 -15.89 14.99
CA ASP A 72 7.05 -14.88 15.91
C ASP A 72 8.15 -13.86 16.30
N LEU A 73 7.74 -12.65 16.65
CA LEU A 73 8.70 -11.59 16.94
C LEU A 73 9.53 -11.85 18.21
N LEU A 74 8.99 -12.64 19.15
CA LEU A 74 9.68 -12.98 20.39
C LEU A 74 10.81 -13.99 20.13
N SER A 75 10.59 -14.94 19.23
CA SER A 75 11.58 -15.91 18.75
C SER A 75 12.62 -15.24 17.87
N ALA A 76 12.23 -14.28 17.01
CA ALA A 76 13.18 -13.45 16.28
C ALA A 76 14.05 -12.64 17.27
N LEU A 77 13.46 -11.92 18.23
CA LEU A 77 14.20 -11.14 19.23
C LEU A 77 15.10 -12.03 20.11
N LYS A 78 14.66 -13.23 20.49
CA LYS A 78 15.50 -14.21 21.23
C LYS A 78 16.65 -14.74 20.39
N ALA A 79 16.45 -14.94 19.09
CA ALA A 79 17.51 -15.33 18.15
C ALA A 79 18.48 -14.17 17.82
N HIS A 80 18.04 -12.92 17.97
CA HIS A 80 18.83 -11.72 17.73
C HIS A 80 19.49 -11.15 18.99
N ALA A 81 19.05 -11.51 20.19
CA ALA A 81 19.74 -11.16 21.43
C ALA A 81 21.17 -11.76 21.52
N SER A 82 21.48 -12.76 20.68
CA SER A 82 22.83 -13.31 20.50
C SER A 82 23.62 -12.67 19.35
N ASN A 83 23.03 -11.79 18.53
CA ASN A 83 23.70 -11.07 17.44
C ASN A 83 23.13 -9.65 17.30
N ALA A 84 23.79 -8.68 17.93
CA ALA A 84 23.44 -7.26 17.92
C ALA A 84 23.65 -6.61 16.53
N HIS A 85 22.72 -6.84 15.61
CA HIS A 85 22.37 -5.94 14.52
C HIS A 85 21.05 -6.45 13.96
N LEU A 86 19.95 -5.70 14.12
CA LEU A 86 18.75 -5.97 13.35
C LEU A 86 19.13 -5.78 11.87
N PRO A 87 19.06 -6.81 11.01
CA PRO A 87 19.07 -6.56 9.58
C PRO A 87 17.68 -6.00 9.26
N THR A 88 17.62 -4.73 8.89
CA THR A 88 16.56 -4.24 8.00
C THR A 88 16.55 -5.21 6.83
N PRO A 89 15.45 -5.92 6.52
CA PRO A 89 15.44 -6.74 5.32
C PRO A 89 15.67 -5.80 4.14
N PRO A 90 16.79 -5.93 3.40
CA PRO A 90 17.01 -5.13 2.22
C PRO A 90 16.19 -5.78 1.12
N THR A 91 15.03 -5.23 0.83
CA THR A 91 14.35 -5.53 -0.44
C THR A 91 13.51 -4.35 -0.89
N GLU A 92 14.11 -3.17 -0.99
CA GLU A 92 13.68 -2.21 -2.00
C GLU A 92 14.12 -2.76 -3.37
N GLN A 93 13.48 -3.84 -3.81
CA GLN A 93 13.24 -3.98 -5.24
C GLN A 93 12.43 -2.74 -5.62
N LEU A 94 12.79 -2.09 -6.72
CA LEU A 94 12.03 -0.98 -7.29
C LEU A 94 10.58 -1.46 -7.44
N THR A 95 9.74 -1.07 -6.48
CA THR A 95 8.35 -1.47 -6.41
C THR A 95 7.56 -0.43 -7.19
N GLN A 96 6.63 -0.90 -8.01
CA GLN A 96 5.77 0.01 -8.75
C GLN A 96 5.04 0.95 -7.80
N GLY A 97 4.90 2.20 -8.19
CA GLY A 97 4.25 3.22 -7.39
C GLY A 97 5.04 4.51 -7.26
N ALA A 98 4.54 5.39 -6.40
CA ALA A 98 5.15 6.71 -6.20
C ALA A 98 6.49 6.59 -5.47
N ILE A 99 7.45 7.41 -5.89
CA ILE A 99 8.68 7.63 -5.10
C ILE A 99 8.26 8.39 -3.83
N MET A 100 8.55 7.84 -2.65
CA MET A 100 8.12 8.38 -1.35
C MET A 100 9.31 8.70 -0.44
N ASP A 101 9.13 9.74 0.37
CA ASP A 101 9.98 10.04 1.53
C ASP A 101 9.29 9.44 2.77
N ASP A 102 9.97 8.56 3.51
CA ASP A 102 9.35 7.64 4.49
C ASP A 102 9.33 8.19 5.94
N ASP A 103 9.84 9.40 6.15
CA ASP A 103 10.11 9.99 7.48
C ASP A 103 8.88 10.64 8.16
N ALA A 104 7.66 10.20 7.83
CA ALA A 104 6.43 10.89 8.26
C ALA A 104 5.92 10.49 9.66
N VAL A 105 6.44 9.44 10.30
CA VAL A 105 5.91 8.90 11.56
C VAL A 105 7.00 8.81 12.63
N ASP A 106 6.70 9.35 13.81
CA ASP A 106 7.60 9.38 14.97
C ASP A 106 7.95 7.97 15.46
N ASP A 107 9.24 7.66 15.48
CA ASP A 107 9.79 6.37 15.92
C ASP A 107 9.50 6.09 17.39
N GLN A 108 9.45 7.12 18.25
CA GLN A 108 9.14 6.92 19.67
C GLN A 108 7.71 6.41 19.85
N LEU A 109 6.76 7.00 19.13
CA LEU A 109 5.37 6.54 19.13
C LEU A 109 5.25 5.09 18.62
N ILE A 110 6.01 4.74 17.58
CA ILE A 110 6.04 3.37 17.05
C ILE A 110 6.52 2.39 18.14
N ASP A 111 7.62 2.71 18.81
CA ASP A 111 8.19 1.85 19.85
C ASP A 111 7.27 1.73 21.07
N GLU A 112 6.66 2.83 21.51
CA GLU A 112 5.68 2.85 22.59
C GLU A 112 4.49 1.92 22.28
N LEU A 113 3.86 2.08 21.11
CA LEU A 113 2.73 1.25 20.69
C LEU A 113 3.14 -0.21 20.54
N ARG A 114 4.30 -0.48 19.95
CA ARG A 114 4.83 -1.83 19.77
C ARG A 114 5.00 -2.53 21.12
N LEU A 115 5.61 -1.87 22.11
CA LEU A 115 5.81 -2.42 23.45
C LEU A 115 4.48 -2.59 24.20
N GLN A 116 3.60 -1.60 24.10
CA GLN A 116 2.30 -1.61 24.77
C GLN A 116 1.43 -2.81 24.34
N TYR A 117 1.43 -3.14 23.04
CA TYR A 117 0.56 -4.19 22.48
C TYR A 117 1.27 -5.53 22.21
N ALA A 118 2.58 -5.64 22.48
CA ALA A 118 3.37 -6.83 22.18
C ALA A 118 2.75 -8.13 22.73
N SER A 119 2.36 -8.14 24.01
CA SER A 119 1.81 -9.35 24.66
C SER A 119 0.43 -9.73 24.12
N ALA A 120 -0.46 -8.75 23.93
CA ALA A 120 -1.82 -8.98 23.46
C ALA A 120 -1.85 -9.51 22.02
N LEU A 121 -0.94 -9.03 21.17
CA LEU A 121 -0.87 -9.40 19.75
C LEU A 121 0.07 -10.58 19.48
N ALA A 122 0.81 -11.07 20.50
CA ALA A 122 1.86 -12.06 20.35
C ALA A 122 1.40 -13.34 19.64
N GLY A 123 0.16 -13.78 19.84
CA GLY A 123 -0.42 -15.00 19.25
C GLY A 123 -0.96 -14.86 17.82
N HIS A 124 -0.95 -13.64 17.27
CA HIS A 124 -1.63 -13.33 16.01
C HIS A 124 -0.64 -13.11 14.86
N ARG A 125 -1.16 -13.18 13.64
CA ARG A 125 -0.49 -12.87 12.39
C ARG A 125 -1.29 -11.79 11.69
N PHE A 126 -0.60 -10.85 11.07
CA PHE A 126 -1.26 -9.73 10.41
C PHE A 126 -0.83 -9.65 8.95
N VAL A 127 -1.80 -9.42 8.08
CA VAL A 127 -1.58 -9.08 6.68
C VAL A 127 -2.22 -7.72 6.48
N VAL A 128 -1.38 -6.69 6.28
CA VAL A 128 -1.85 -5.36 5.92
C VAL A 128 -1.99 -5.32 4.41
N VAL A 129 -3.20 -5.03 3.93
CA VAL A 129 -3.49 -4.85 2.51
C VAL A 129 -3.71 -3.35 2.27
N ASP A 130 -2.79 -2.72 1.55
CA ASP A 130 -2.88 -1.30 1.16
C ASP A 130 -3.32 -1.18 -0.30
N GLY A 131 -4.26 -0.29 -0.57
CA GLY A 131 -4.75 -0.03 -1.92
C GLY A 131 -5.85 1.03 -1.95
N PHE A 132 -6.00 1.67 -3.10
CA PHE A 132 -7.02 2.69 -3.29
C PHE A 132 -8.36 2.09 -3.70
N LEU A 133 -8.37 0.98 -4.44
CA LEU A 133 -9.57 0.30 -4.97
C LEU A 133 -9.96 -0.99 -4.20
N LEU A 134 -9.44 -1.23 -2.99
CA LEU A 134 -9.71 -2.48 -2.26
C LEU A 134 -11.20 -2.76 -2.06
N PHE A 135 -11.98 -1.72 -1.75
CA PHE A 135 -13.39 -1.87 -1.37
C PHE A 135 -14.35 -1.89 -2.56
N THR A 136 -13.83 -1.83 -3.79
CA THR A 136 -14.64 -1.95 -5.00
C THR A 136 -14.74 -3.39 -5.50
N HIS A 137 -13.87 -4.27 -4.99
CA HIS A 137 -13.81 -5.67 -5.40
C HIS A 137 -14.38 -6.59 -4.31
N PRO A 138 -15.58 -7.18 -4.50
CA PRO A 138 -16.27 -7.96 -3.46
C PRO A 138 -15.44 -9.10 -2.88
N GLU A 139 -14.66 -9.76 -3.75
CA GLU A 139 -13.80 -10.87 -3.37
C GLU A 139 -12.63 -10.47 -2.45
N ILE A 140 -12.10 -9.25 -2.60
CA ILE A 140 -11.10 -8.71 -1.69
C ILE A 140 -11.79 -8.38 -0.36
N VAL A 141 -12.93 -7.69 -0.41
CA VAL A 141 -13.67 -7.27 0.79
C VAL A 141 -14.07 -8.45 1.67
N SER A 142 -14.42 -9.60 1.09
CA SER A 142 -14.78 -10.82 1.83
C SER A 142 -13.59 -11.47 2.55
N ARG A 143 -12.35 -11.11 2.21
CA ARG A 143 -11.11 -11.62 2.83
C ARG A 143 -10.54 -10.68 3.90
N LEU A 144 -11.14 -9.51 4.12
CA LEU A 144 -10.65 -8.52 5.09
C LEU A 144 -11.43 -8.59 6.40
N ASP A 145 -10.72 -8.87 7.50
CA ASP A 145 -11.27 -8.86 8.86
C ASP A 145 -11.52 -7.44 9.39
N VAL A 146 -10.60 -6.53 9.09
CA VAL A 146 -10.63 -5.12 9.51
C VAL A 146 -10.49 -4.22 8.29
N ARG A 147 -11.34 -3.18 8.21
CA ARG A 147 -11.42 -2.28 7.07
C ARG A 147 -11.22 -0.84 7.53
N ILE A 148 -10.17 -0.21 7.03
CA ILE A 148 -9.82 1.19 7.34
C ILE A 148 -9.90 2.01 6.06
N PHE A 149 -10.64 3.11 6.08
CA PHE A 149 -10.72 4.04 4.96
C PHE A 149 -10.11 5.38 5.35
N VAL A 150 -8.89 5.66 4.87
CA VAL A 150 -8.20 6.92 5.13
C VAL A 150 -8.75 8.01 4.20
N THR A 151 -9.33 9.07 4.77
CA THR A 151 -9.92 10.22 4.06
C THR A 151 -9.04 11.46 4.14
N ALA A 152 -9.08 12.31 3.11
CA ALA A 152 -8.59 13.69 3.17
C ALA A 152 -9.41 14.57 2.22
N SER A 153 -9.32 15.90 2.35
CA SER A 153 -10.03 16.81 1.45
C SER A 153 -9.52 16.68 0.01
N ARG A 154 -10.41 16.88 -0.98
CA ARG A 154 -10.04 16.91 -2.40
C ARG A 154 -8.84 17.82 -2.68
N GLU A 155 -8.81 19.01 -2.07
CA GLU A 155 -7.71 19.97 -2.19
C GLU A 155 -6.39 19.39 -1.69
N THR A 156 -6.40 18.71 -0.54
CA THR A 156 -5.20 18.05 0.01
C THR A 156 -4.73 16.92 -0.90
N LEU A 157 -5.65 16.10 -1.40
CA LEU A 157 -5.33 15.00 -2.32
C LEU A 157 -4.74 15.53 -3.63
N LYS A 158 -5.36 16.57 -4.20
CA LYS A 158 -4.89 17.25 -5.41
C LYS A 158 -3.47 17.77 -5.23
N ARG A 159 -3.25 18.60 -4.20
CA ARG A 159 -1.93 19.18 -3.89
C ARG A 159 -0.86 18.10 -3.75
N ARG A 160 -1.16 17.01 -3.03
CA ARG A 160 -0.22 15.89 -2.82
C ARG A 160 0.02 15.07 -4.08
N ARG A 161 -0.99 14.90 -4.95
CA ARG A 161 -0.83 14.19 -6.23
C ARG A 161 0.03 15.00 -7.19
N GLU A 162 -0.28 16.28 -7.34
CA GLU A 162 0.44 17.20 -8.23
C GLU A 162 1.88 17.47 -7.77
N SER A 163 2.20 17.27 -6.49
CA SER A 163 3.57 17.37 -5.98
C SER A 163 4.43 16.13 -6.20
N ARG A 164 3.89 15.03 -6.76
CA ARG A 164 4.68 13.82 -7.01
C ARG A 164 5.58 14.02 -8.21
N VAL A 165 6.84 13.60 -8.08
CA VAL A 165 7.82 13.64 -9.17
C VAL A 165 7.45 12.66 -10.28
N GLY A 166 6.86 11.52 -9.91
CA GLY A 166 6.32 10.51 -10.82
C GLY A 166 6.25 9.14 -10.15
N TYR A 167 6.16 8.11 -10.98
CA TYR A 167 5.89 6.73 -10.60
C TYR A 167 6.81 5.79 -11.34
N ILE A 168 7.32 4.78 -10.65
CA ILE A 168 7.97 3.65 -11.29
C ILE A 168 6.88 2.71 -11.79
N THR A 169 6.93 2.32 -13.06
CA THR A 169 5.98 1.40 -13.69
C THR A 169 6.67 0.08 -14.04
N VAL A 170 5.96 -0.88 -14.66
CA VAL A 170 6.59 -2.14 -15.08
C VAL A 170 7.63 -1.85 -16.17
N GLU A 171 7.28 -0.96 -17.11
CA GLU A 171 8.05 -0.74 -18.34
C GLU A 171 8.87 0.56 -18.31
N GLY A 172 8.77 1.36 -17.24
CA GLY A 172 9.61 2.53 -17.07
C GLY A 172 9.15 3.49 -15.98
N PHE A 173 8.79 4.70 -16.40
CA PHE A 173 8.47 5.81 -15.52
C PHE A 173 7.29 6.60 -16.06
N TRP A 174 6.31 6.84 -15.19
CA TRP A 174 5.13 7.65 -15.49
C TRP A 174 5.17 8.95 -14.71
N GLN A 175 4.81 10.05 -15.37
CA GLN A 175 4.55 11.32 -14.73
C GLN A 175 3.16 11.80 -15.14
N ASP A 176 2.35 12.15 -14.15
CA ASP A 176 1.01 12.67 -14.39
C ASP A 176 1.08 13.92 -15.29
N PRO A 177 0.36 13.95 -16.43
CA PRO A 177 0.30 15.14 -17.25
C PRO A 177 -0.47 16.28 -16.54
N PRO A 178 -0.31 17.55 -16.98
CA PRO A 178 -1.03 18.67 -16.39
C PRO A 178 -2.55 18.46 -16.35
N GLY A 179 -3.15 18.64 -15.18
CA GLY A 179 -4.59 18.46 -14.95
C GLY A 179 -5.05 17.00 -14.81
N TYR A 180 -4.14 16.02 -14.79
CA TYR A 180 -4.48 14.60 -14.66
C TYR A 180 -5.34 14.31 -13.41
N PHE A 181 -5.09 14.98 -12.28
CA PHE A 181 -5.90 14.80 -11.08
C PHE A 181 -7.38 15.12 -11.32
N ASP A 182 -7.67 16.26 -11.94
CA ASP A 182 -9.05 16.72 -12.17
C ASP A 182 -9.73 15.95 -13.30
N ARG A 183 -8.95 15.45 -14.26
CA ARG A 183 -9.44 14.78 -15.46
C ARG A 183 -9.58 13.27 -15.30
N ILE A 184 -8.75 12.64 -14.48
CA ILE A 184 -8.67 11.18 -14.31
C ILE A 184 -8.86 10.79 -12.84
N VAL A 185 -7.94 11.18 -11.95
CA VAL A 185 -7.87 10.65 -10.57
C VAL A 185 -9.16 10.91 -9.80
N TRP A 186 -9.64 12.15 -9.77
CA TRP A 186 -10.82 12.53 -8.98
C TRP A 186 -12.12 11.96 -9.54
N PRO A 187 -12.40 12.05 -10.87
CA PRO A 187 -13.56 11.36 -11.44
C PRO A 187 -13.59 9.86 -11.17
N ASN A 188 -12.47 9.14 -11.32
CA ASN A 188 -12.42 7.70 -11.03
C ASN A 188 -12.64 7.42 -9.54
N PHE A 189 -12.07 8.24 -8.64
CA PHE A 189 -12.35 8.12 -7.21
C PHE A 189 -13.85 8.22 -6.89
N VAL A 190 -14.55 9.21 -7.46
CA VAL A 190 -16.00 9.40 -7.27
C VAL A 190 -16.82 8.30 -7.91
N LEU A 191 -16.37 7.73 -9.02
CA LEU A 191 -17.07 6.63 -9.70
C LEU A 191 -17.04 5.33 -8.88
N HIS A 192 -15.94 5.10 -8.16
CA HIS A 192 -15.62 3.82 -7.55
C HIS A 192 -15.83 3.77 -6.03
N HIS A 193 -16.12 4.91 -5.37
CA HIS A 193 -16.31 5.00 -3.92
C HIS A 193 -17.54 5.81 -3.54
#